data_AF-A0A261XTZ9-F1
#
_entry.id   AF-A0A261XTZ9-F1
#
_cell.length_a   1.000
_cell.length_b   1.000
_cell.length_c   1.000
_cell.angle_alpha   90.00
_cell.angle_beta   90.00
_cell.angle_gamma   90.00
#
_symmetry.space_group_name_H-M   'P 1'
#
loop_
_entity.id
_entity.type
_entity.pdbx_description
1 polymer ?
#
loop_
_entity_poly.entity_id
_entity_poly.type
_entity_poly.pdbx_seq_one_letter_code
_entity_poly.pdbx_strand_id
1 'polypeptide(L)'
;MVKASTVALATVSTLALVGIGYALYFDQKRRNDPAFRRKLRKERKKLVKAAKTKEEIDKSEAVNSINAALDAISNETFPVSVEEKEKYFMEQVAKGETLFAQGEAGFQDAAICFFRALKVYPSPVELVMIYQKTVPEPVFNLVMAMMSLDVKRKQERYYEVFPPAEMNVKIGEISTGKTEDGKQVIRRALVADKDFSAGDILFEEDPVVSGLLPKLEGQDFCNFCLKQISSGEAVHCKNCDTVVFCSSTCHKTAADQYHQYLCPGKDDIDTKEHAFLDYASENNVKYPTMIARFLATMVYEETTKTPTGKDDEYNTWDHIERLRYLEVQASDKEKKEIELLKGLLGPKVPGIDEFVTEERYLTLKGKLLYNAYGVQTIATGDKEFEASSEDCRELPNGKSVGTALYRAASYLYKASSPNIKVTFPSRTHRLTVTATKAISKGDELTVSYNEDIKKSDVKEPEEEKNDEAVEIDVEQVEIEQTQDGGIEATITQETIVVSKE
;
A
#
# COMPACT_ATOMS: atom_id res chain seq x y z
N MET A 1 -40.28 -5.59 95.83
CA MET A 1 -40.96 -6.08 94.60
C MET A 1 -40.36 -5.35 93.40
N VAL A 2 -39.59 -6.05 92.56
CA VAL A 2 -39.05 -5.47 91.31
C VAL A 2 -40.19 -5.36 90.30
N LYS A 3 -40.39 -4.19 89.70
CA LYS A 3 -41.49 -3.93 88.74
C LYS A 3 -41.26 -4.76 87.47
N ALA A 4 -42.32 -5.43 86.98
CA ALA A 4 -42.28 -6.29 85.80
C ALA A 4 -41.74 -5.58 84.53
N SER A 5 -41.91 -4.26 84.41
CA SER A 5 -41.37 -3.45 83.32
C SER A 5 -39.84 -3.38 83.30
N THR A 6 -39.18 -3.40 84.46
CA THR A 6 -37.72 -3.40 84.57
C THR A 6 -37.13 -4.76 84.14
N VAL A 7 -37.84 -5.86 84.42
CA VAL A 7 -37.45 -7.21 83.99
C VAL A 7 -37.66 -7.41 82.49
N ALA A 8 -38.75 -6.89 81.93
CA ALA A 8 -39.04 -6.94 80.49
C ALA A 8 -38.06 -6.09 79.66
N LEU A 9 -37.72 -4.89 80.12
CA LEU A 9 -36.76 -4.03 79.41
C LEU A 9 -35.35 -4.65 79.44
N ALA A 10 -34.94 -5.20 80.57
CA ALA A 10 -33.65 -5.88 80.69
C ALA A 10 -33.56 -7.13 79.79
N THR A 11 -34.62 -7.93 79.70
CA THR A 11 -34.65 -9.13 78.85
C THR A 11 -34.64 -8.81 77.35
N VAL A 12 -35.37 -7.78 76.88
CA VAL A 12 -35.35 -7.36 75.46
C VAL A 12 -33.98 -6.78 75.07
N SER A 13 -33.38 -5.97 75.94
CA SER A 13 -32.05 -5.38 75.71
C SER A 13 -30.97 -6.44 75.60
N THR A 14 -31.07 -7.49 76.43
CA THR A 14 -30.11 -8.61 76.44
C THR A 14 -30.25 -9.46 75.19
N LEU A 15 -31.48 -9.74 74.72
CA LEU A 15 -31.72 -10.48 73.49
C LEU A 15 -31.24 -9.72 72.23
N ALA A 16 -31.43 -8.40 72.19
CA ALA A 16 -30.95 -7.58 71.07
C ALA A 16 -29.42 -7.54 71.00
N LEU A 17 -28.73 -7.38 72.14
CA LEU A 17 -27.26 -7.41 72.21
C LEU A 17 -26.70 -8.79 71.82
N VAL A 18 -27.36 -9.88 72.24
CA VAL A 18 -26.99 -11.24 71.83
C VAL A 18 -27.24 -11.45 70.33
N GLY A 19 -28.34 -10.95 69.77
CA GLY A 19 -28.64 -11.04 68.35
C GLY A 19 -27.64 -10.29 67.47
N ILE A 20 -27.32 -9.04 67.83
CA ILE A 20 -26.30 -8.23 67.13
C ILE A 20 -24.91 -8.85 67.30
N GLY A 21 -24.55 -9.26 68.51
CA GLY A 21 -23.30 -9.95 68.77
C GLY A 21 -23.16 -11.26 67.99
N TYR A 22 -24.25 -12.01 67.83
CA TYR A 22 -24.29 -13.22 67.01
C TYR A 22 -24.18 -12.92 65.51
N ALA A 23 -24.84 -11.87 65.01
CA ALA A 23 -24.70 -11.44 63.63
C ALA A 23 -23.27 -10.98 63.31
N LEU A 24 -22.65 -10.20 64.21
CA LEU A 24 -21.25 -9.78 64.10
C LEU A 24 -20.29 -10.97 64.19
N TYR A 25 -20.49 -11.90 65.13
CA TYR A 25 -19.71 -13.13 65.24
C TYR A 25 -19.85 -14.01 64.00
N PHE A 26 -21.06 -14.17 63.48
CA PHE A 26 -21.32 -15.01 62.32
C PHE A 26 -20.78 -14.38 61.03
N ASP A 27 -20.85 -13.05 60.88
CA ASP A 27 -20.23 -12.35 59.76
C ASP A 27 -18.69 -12.39 59.86
N GLN A 28 -18.12 -12.23 61.06
CA GLN A 28 -16.68 -12.37 61.31
C GLN A 28 -16.20 -13.81 61.03
N LYS A 29 -16.95 -14.82 61.48
CA LYS A 29 -16.67 -16.24 61.25
C LYS A 29 -16.78 -16.60 59.78
N ARG A 30 -17.79 -16.07 59.07
CA ARG A 30 -17.98 -16.24 57.63
C ARG A 30 -16.87 -15.56 56.82
N ARG A 31 -16.44 -14.35 57.21
CA ARG A 31 -15.35 -13.62 56.53
C ARG A 31 -13.96 -14.22 56.79
N ASN A 32 -13.75 -14.85 57.95
CA ASN A 32 -12.48 -15.50 58.29
C ASN A 32 -12.43 -16.99 57.89
N ASP A 33 -13.51 -17.58 57.38
CA ASP A 33 -13.52 -18.96 56.88
C ASP A 33 -12.74 -19.08 55.55
N PRO A 34 -11.62 -19.83 55.51
CA PRO A 34 -10.83 -20.05 54.31
C PRO A 34 -11.63 -20.70 53.16
N ALA A 35 -12.60 -21.56 53.47
CA ALA A 35 -13.42 -22.25 52.48
C ALA A 35 -14.39 -21.28 51.80
N PHE A 36 -15.01 -20.37 52.56
CA PHE A 36 -15.90 -19.33 52.04
C PHE A 36 -15.17 -18.33 51.14
N ARG A 37 -13.97 -17.87 51.55
CA ARG A 37 -13.12 -16.99 50.73
C ARG A 37 -12.68 -17.65 49.42
N ARG A 38 -12.35 -18.95 49.45
CA ARG A 38 -12.04 -19.73 48.24
C ARG A 38 -13.25 -19.83 47.31
N LYS A 39 -14.46 -20.02 47.85
CA LYS A 39 -15.71 -20.05 47.06
C LYS A 39 -16.00 -18.71 46.38
N LEU A 40 -15.90 -17.59 47.11
CA LEU A 40 -16.07 -16.24 46.57
C LEU A 40 -15.05 -15.89 45.48
N ARG A 41 -13.77 -16.26 45.66
CA ARG A 41 -12.75 -16.08 44.62
C ARG A 41 -13.06 -16.91 43.37
N LYS A 42 -13.58 -18.13 43.53
CA LYS A 42 -13.98 -19.00 42.42
C LYS A 42 -15.20 -18.43 41.68
N GLU A 43 -16.18 -17.88 42.38
CA GLU A 43 -17.35 -17.23 41.79
C GLU A 43 -17.00 -15.92 41.08
N ARG A 44 -16.19 -15.04 41.69
CA ARG A 44 -15.66 -13.85 41.01
C ARG A 44 -14.86 -14.20 39.76
N LYS A 45 -13.97 -15.21 39.83
CA LYS A 45 -13.20 -15.66 38.67
C LYS A 45 -14.09 -16.24 37.56
N LYS A 46 -15.22 -16.88 37.92
CA LYS A 46 -16.21 -17.36 36.94
C LYS A 46 -16.98 -16.20 36.30
N LEU A 47 -17.41 -15.20 37.06
CA LEU A 47 -18.11 -14.02 36.52
C LEU A 47 -17.19 -13.19 35.62
N VAL A 48 -15.93 -12.96 36.02
CA VAL A 48 -14.93 -12.26 35.19
C VAL A 48 -14.62 -13.07 33.93
N LYS A 49 -14.47 -14.40 34.03
CA LYS A 49 -14.30 -15.24 32.84
C LYS A 49 -15.51 -15.20 31.92
N ALA A 50 -16.73 -15.27 32.47
CA ALA A 50 -17.95 -15.20 31.67
C ALA A 50 -18.14 -13.83 31.02
N ALA A 51 -17.76 -12.74 31.69
CA ALA A 51 -17.73 -11.40 31.13
C ALA A 51 -16.70 -11.28 29.99
N LYS A 52 -15.46 -11.74 30.21
CA LYS A 52 -14.42 -11.79 29.16
C LYS A 52 -14.83 -12.64 27.96
N THR A 53 -15.40 -13.82 28.19
CA THR A 53 -15.88 -14.69 27.11
C THR A 53 -17.06 -14.06 26.37
N LYS A 54 -17.97 -13.36 27.06
CA LYS A 54 -19.06 -12.64 26.42
C LYS A 54 -18.53 -11.46 25.58
N GLU A 55 -17.57 -10.71 26.10
CA GLU A 55 -16.91 -9.60 25.40
C GLU A 55 -16.12 -10.07 24.17
N GLU A 56 -15.41 -11.20 24.25
CA GLU A 56 -14.74 -11.84 23.10
C GLU A 56 -15.73 -12.32 22.03
N ILE A 57 -16.89 -12.86 22.45
CA ILE A 57 -17.98 -13.25 21.55
C ILE A 57 -18.60 -12.02 20.88
N ASP A 58 -18.92 -10.97 21.64
CA ASP A 58 -19.52 -9.74 21.15
C ASP A 58 -18.56 -9.01 20.17
N LYS A 59 -17.24 -9.01 20.44
CA LYS A 59 -16.20 -8.51 19.52
C LYS A 59 -16.10 -9.34 18.24
N SER A 60 -16.13 -10.67 18.35
CA SER A 60 -16.11 -11.60 17.20
C SER A 60 -17.35 -11.44 16.30
N GLU A 61 -18.54 -11.32 16.88
CA GLU A 61 -19.78 -11.08 16.15
C GLU A 61 -19.80 -9.71 15.46
N ALA A 62 -19.32 -8.64 16.13
CA ALA A 62 -19.18 -7.32 15.54
C ALA A 62 -18.24 -7.32 14.31
N VAL A 63 -17.08 -7.98 14.41
CA VAL A 63 -16.12 -8.10 13.30
C VAL A 63 -16.72 -8.90 12.13
N ASN A 64 -17.41 -10.00 12.39
CA ASN A 64 -18.09 -10.79 11.34
C ASN A 64 -19.18 -9.98 10.63
N SER A 65 -19.94 -9.19 11.38
CA SER A 65 -20.99 -8.35 10.85
C SER A 65 -20.45 -7.18 10.01
N ILE A 66 -19.35 -6.55 10.46
CA ILE A 66 -18.60 -5.55 9.67
C ILE A 66 -18.07 -6.18 8.38
N ASN A 67 -17.47 -7.37 8.46
CA ASN A 67 -16.95 -8.10 7.30
C ASN A 67 -18.04 -8.34 6.25
N ALA A 68 -19.23 -8.78 6.66
CA ALA A 68 -20.37 -8.98 5.76
C ALA A 68 -20.86 -7.65 5.14
N ALA A 69 -20.85 -6.55 5.92
CA ALA A 69 -21.21 -5.23 5.41
C ALA A 69 -20.19 -4.73 4.35
N LEU A 70 -18.89 -4.91 4.60
CA LEU A 70 -17.85 -4.56 3.64
C LEU A 70 -17.94 -5.39 2.35
N ASP A 71 -18.27 -6.68 2.43
CA ASP A 71 -18.51 -7.52 1.25
C ASP A 71 -19.73 -7.05 0.44
N ALA A 72 -20.78 -6.58 1.11
CA ALA A 72 -21.92 -6.00 0.41
C ALA A 72 -21.52 -4.70 -0.30
N ILE A 73 -20.79 -3.82 0.39
CA ILE A 73 -20.38 -2.50 -0.11
C ILE A 73 -19.38 -2.62 -1.28
N SER A 74 -18.45 -3.56 -1.23
CA SER A 74 -17.48 -3.77 -2.33
C SER A 74 -18.15 -4.20 -3.65
N ASN A 75 -19.34 -4.78 -3.57
CA ASN A 75 -20.15 -5.17 -4.73
C ASN A 75 -21.15 -4.08 -5.17
N GLU A 76 -21.27 -2.97 -4.43
CA GLU A 76 -22.14 -1.85 -4.78
C GLU A 76 -21.53 -0.99 -5.91
N THR A 77 -22.39 -0.37 -6.70
CA THR A 77 -21.99 0.66 -7.67
C THR A 77 -22.36 2.03 -7.11
N PHE A 78 -21.36 2.87 -6.87
CA PHE A 78 -21.53 4.22 -6.38
C PHE A 78 -21.86 5.21 -7.50
N PRO A 79 -22.54 6.32 -7.17
CA PRO A 79 -22.79 7.38 -8.13
C PRO A 79 -21.50 7.99 -8.69
N VAL A 80 -21.56 8.44 -9.93
CA VAL A 80 -20.40 8.98 -10.66
C VAL A 80 -20.42 10.50 -10.72
N SER A 81 -21.58 11.08 -11.07
CA SER A 81 -21.71 12.53 -11.20
C SER A 81 -21.60 13.23 -9.85
N VAL A 82 -21.14 14.48 -9.85
CA VAL A 82 -20.97 15.26 -8.62
C VAL A 82 -22.31 15.42 -7.92
N GLU A 83 -23.36 15.74 -8.66
CA GLU A 83 -24.71 15.94 -8.13
C GLU A 83 -25.30 14.67 -7.52
N GLU A 84 -25.12 13.51 -8.17
CA GLU A 84 -25.62 12.24 -7.62
C GLU A 84 -24.79 11.77 -6.42
N LYS A 85 -23.47 12.03 -6.41
CA LYS A 85 -22.61 11.76 -5.26
C LYS A 85 -23.01 12.60 -4.05
N GLU A 86 -23.25 13.90 -4.23
CA GLU A 86 -23.75 14.78 -3.18
C GLU A 86 -25.10 14.30 -2.64
N LYS A 87 -26.04 13.96 -3.52
CA LYS A 87 -27.34 13.43 -3.13
C LYS A 87 -27.21 12.14 -2.32
N TYR A 88 -26.41 11.19 -2.80
CA TYR A 88 -26.19 9.91 -2.12
C TYR A 88 -25.51 10.11 -0.77
N PHE A 89 -24.49 10.98 -0.70
CA PHE A 89 -23.82 11.35 0.53
C PHE A 89 -24.83 11.88 1.57
N MET A 90 -25.63 12.88 1.20
CA MET A 90 -26.63 13.47 2.10
C MET A 90 -27.68 12.45 2.55
N GLU A 91 -28.12 11.56 1.64
CA GLU A 91 -29.05 10.47 1.97
C GLU A 91 -28.46 9.49 2.99
N GLN A 92 -27.19 9.09 2.82
CA GLN A 92 -26.53 8.17 3.74
C GLN A 92 -26.28 8.82 5.11
N VAL A 93 -25.81 10.06 5.15
CA VAL A 93 -25.62 10.81 6.42
C VAL A 93 -26.94 10.92 7.18
N ALA A 94 -28.03 11.35 6.53
CA ALA A 94 -29.33 11.49 7.17
C ALA A 94 -29.90 10.15 7.69
N LYS A 95 -29.69 9.06 6.94
CA LYS A 95 -30.04 7.70 7.38
C LYS A 95 -29.20 7.30 8.59
N GLY A 96 -27.89 7.54 8.56
CA GLY A 96 -26.98 7.24 9.67
C GLY A 96 -27.36 7.97 10.95
N GLU A 97 -27.68 9.25 10.87
CA GLU A 97 -28.17 10.06 11.99
C GLU A 97 -29.48 9.51 12.58
N THR A 98 -30.41 9.13 11.71
CA THR A 98 -31.69 8.54 12.14
C THR A 98 -31.48 7.19 12.84
N LEU A 99 -30.49 6.41 12.42
CA LEU A 99 -30.20 5.09 12.97
C LEU A 99 -29.53 5.20 14.34
N PHE A 100 -28.48 6.01 14.51
CA PHE A 100 -27.86 6.12 15.84
C PHE A 100 -28.74 6.87 16.86
N ALA A 101 -29.68 7.70 16.41
CA ALA A 101 -30.68 8.31 17.30
C ALA A 101 -31.59 7.27 17.98
N GLN A 102 -31.65 6.04 17.48
CA GLN A 102 -32.39 4.92 18.08
C GLN A 102 -31.62 4.23 19.23
N GLY A 103 -30.40 4.69 19.53
CA GLY A 103 -29.54 4.13 20.57
C GLY A 103 -28.66 2.98 20.06
N GLU A 104 -28.10 2.20 21.00
CA GLU A 104 -27.07 1.18 20.72
C GLU A 104 -27.46 0.17 19.64
N ALA A 105 -28.75 -0.17 19.52
CA ALA A 105 -29.23 -1.11 18.50
C ALA A 105 -29.04 -0.60 17.06
N GLY A 106 -28.97 0.72 16.84
CA GLY A 106 -28.80 1.32 15.52
C GLY A 106 -27.36 1.74 15.18
N PHE A 107 -26.40 1.59 16.12
CA PHE A 107 -25.03 2.10 15.93
C PHE A 107 -24.29 1.42 14.79
N GLN A 108 -24.47 0.11 14.62
CA GLN A 108 -23.82 -0.62 13.54
C GLN A 108 -24.35 -0.18 12.17
N ASP A 109 -25.67 -0.16 11.98
CA ASP A 109 -26.28 0.26 10.72
C ASP A 109 -25.95 1.73 10.40
N ALA A 110 -25.87 2.58 11.44
CA ALA A 110 -25.42 3.96 11.29
C ALA A 110 -23.98 4.05 10.77
N ALA A 111 -23.06 3.26 11.33
CA ALA A 111 -21.66 3.23 10.88
C ALA A 111 -21.54 2.79 9.42
N ILE A 112 -22.33 1.80 8.99
CA ILE A 112 -22.39 1.36 7.58
C ILE A 112 -22.82 2.51 6.67
N CYS A 113 -23.82 3.30 7.07
CA CYS A 113 -24.24 4.49 6.33
C CYS A 113 -23.12 5.55 6.24
N PHE A 114 -22.46 5.88 7.35
CA PHE A 114 -21.36 6.84 7.36
C PHE A 114 -20.15 6.38 6.53
N PHE A 115 -19.86 5.08 6.54
CA PHE A 115 -18.82 4.50 5.70
C PHE A 115 -19.18 4.57 4.21
N ARG A 116 -20.42 4.29 3.82
CA ARG A 116 -20.90 4.50 2.42
C ARG A 116 -20.79 5.97 1.99
N ALA A 117 -21.11 6.90 2.89
CA ALA A 117 -20.95 8.34 2.64
C ALA A 117 -19.47 8.70 2.45
N LEU A 118 -18.57 8.11 3.25
CA LEU A 118 -17.13 8.31 3.12
C LEU A 118 -16.58 7.87 1.76
N LYS A 119 -17.05 6.75 1.19
CA LYS A 119 -16.59 6.25 -0.12
C LYS A 119 -16.91 7.19 -1.29
N VAL A 120 -17.85 8.13 -1.15
CA VAL A 120 -18.22 9.08 -2.21
C VAL A 120 -17.76 10.51 -1.96
N TYR A 121 -17.20 10.79 -0.78
CA TYR A 121 -16.80 12.15 -0.40
C TYR A 121 -15.42 12.50 -0.97
N PRO A 122 -15.22 13.71 -1.52
CA PRO A 122 -13.99 14.08 -2.23
C PRO A 122 -12.75 14.18 -1.32
N SER A 123 -12.93 14.48 -0.04
CA SER A 123 -11.84 14.66 0.94
C SER A 123 -12.07 13.79 2.19
N PRO A 124 -11.72 12.49 2.16
CA PRO A 124 -12.07 11.56 3.24
C PRO A 124 -11.47 11.96 4.60
N VAL A 125 -10.28 12.55 4.62
CA VAL A 125 -9.63 13.03 5.86
C VAL A 125 -10.44 14.14 6.52
N GLU A 126 -10.96 15.08 5.74
CA GLU A 126 -11.82 16.15 6.25
C GLU A 126 -13.11 15.58 6.84
N LEU A 127 -13.74 14.64 6.14
CA LEU A 127 -14.99 14.04 6.60
C LEU A 127 -14.80 13.23 7.89
N VAL A 128 -13.70 12.49 8.02
CA VAL A 128 -13.35 11.78 9.25
C VAL A 128 -13.25 12.76 10.43
N MET A 129 -12.61 13.92 10.24
CA MET A 129 -12.54 14.96 11.29
C MET A 129 -13.91 15.55 11.66
N ILE A 130 -14.84 15.64 10.69
CA ILE A 130 -16.22 16.05 10.94
C ILE A 130 -16.93 14.99 11.78
N TYR A 131 -16.87 13.72 11.36
CA TYR A 131 -17.50 12.61 12.07
C TYR A 131 -17.01 12.49 13.52
N GLN A 132 -15.71 12.66 13.76
CA GLN A 132 -15.14 12.64 15.11
C GLN A 132 -15.83 13.64 16.06
N LYS A 133 -16.35 14.75 15.53
CA LYS A 133 -17.00 15.82 16.32
C LYS A 133 -18.53 15.69 16.37
N THR A 134 -19.15 15.10 15.35
CA THR A 134 -20.61 15.14 15.18
C THR A 134 -21.31 13.80 15.42
N VAL A 135 -20.57 12.69 15.33
CA VAL A 135 -21.10 11.33 15.46
C VAL A 135 -20.77 10.78 16.86
N PRO A 136 -21.66 10.01 17.51
CA PRO A 136 -21.34 9.36 18.79
C PRO A 136 -20.08 8.48 18.70
N GLU A 137 -19.24 8.52 19.74
CA GLU A 137 -17.96 7.81 19.78
C GLU A 137 -18.06 6.31 19.41
N PRO A 138 -19.05 5.52 19.90
CA PRO A 138 -19.18 4.12 19.50
C PRO A 138 -19.40 3.92 17.99
N VAL A 139 -20.14 4.83 17.34
CA VAL A 139 -20.39 4.78 15.89
C VAL A 139 -19.15 5.22 15.12
N PHE A 140 -18.46 6.26 15.59
CA PHE A 140 -17.20 6.70 14.99
C PHE A 140 -16.14 5.59 15.02
N ASN A 141 -15.97 4.92 16.16
CA ASN A 141 -15.03 3.80 16.30
C ASN A 141 -15.36 2.64 15.34
N LEU A 142 -16.65 2.36 15.10
CA LEU A 142 -17.07 1.37 14.11
C LEU A 142 -16.73 1.82 12.68
N VAL A 143 -16.93 3.09 12.32
CA VAL A 143 -16.52 3.63 11.01
C VAL A 143 -15.00 3.50 10.82
N MET A 144 -14.21 3.84 11.83
CA MET A 144 -12.74 3.67 11.78
C MET A 144 -12.34 2.19 11.65
N ALA A 145 -12.98 1.29 12.39
CA ALA A 145 -12.76 -0.15 12.24
C ALA A 145 -13.10 -0.65 10.83
N MET A 146 -14.20 -0.17 10.24
CA MET A 146 -14.56 -0.47 8.84
C MET A 146 -13.51 0.05 7.86
N MET A 147 -13.00 1.27 8.03
CA MET A 147 -11.93 1.84 7.20
C MET A 147 -10.66 1.01 7.27
N SER A 148 -10.19 0.70 8.48
CA SER A 148 -8.97 -0.09 8.69
C SER A 148 -9.11 -1.50 8.10
N LEU A 149 -10.27 -2.13 8.26
CA LEU A 149 -10.54 -3.44 7.67
C LEU A 149 -10.65 -3.39 6.13
N ASP A 150 -11.27 -2.36 5.55
CA ASP A 150 -11.35 -2.15 4.09
C ASP A 150 -9.95 -2.02 3.49
N VAL A 151 -9.10 -1.18 4.09
CA VAL A 151 -7.69 -1.02 3.69
C VAL A 151 -6.94 -2.33 3.79
N LYS A 152 -7.05 -3.04 4.91
CA LYS A 152 -6.37 -4.34 5.12
C LYS A 152 -6.81 -5.38 4.11
N ARG A 153 -8.13 -5.54 3.88
CA ARG A 153 -8.69 -6.45 2.88
C ARG A 153 -8.18 -6.12 1.49
N LYS A 154 -8.15 -4.82 1.12
CA LYS A 154 -7.57 -4.35 -0.14
C LYS A 154 -6.08 -4.66 -0.24
N GLN A 155 -5.31 -4.58 0.84
CA GLN A 155 -3.88 -4.95 0.84
C GLN A 155 -3.67 -6.45 0.65
N GLU A 156 -4.42 -7.30 1.36
CA GLU A 156 -4.31 -8.76 1.29
C GLU A 156 -4.76 -9.29 -0.08
N ARG A 157 -5.91 -8.80 -0.56
CA ARG A 157 -6.49 -9.20 -1.84
C ARG A 157 -5.56 -8.94 -3.04
N TYR A 158 -4.68 -7.93 -2.93
CA TYR A 158 -3.74 -7.59 -3.99
C TYR A 158 -2.94 -8.80 -4.45
N TYR A 159 -2.38 -9.57 -3.52
CA TYR A 159 -1.52 -10.72 -3.83
C TYR A 159 -2.30 -11.95 -4.30
N GLU A 160 -3.64 -11.94 -4.15
CA GLU A 160 -4.51 -12.98 -4.67
C GLU A 160 -4.87 -12.74 -6.15
N VAL A 161 -4.98 -11.47 -6.56
CA VAL A 161 -5.39 -11.08 -7.92
C VAL A 161 -4.24 -10.62 -8.81
N PHE A 162 -3.08 -10.30 -8.22
CA PHE A 162 -1.89 -9.86 -8.92
C PHE A 162 -0.80 -10.96 -8.95
N PRO A 163 -0.13 -11.17 -10.10
CA PRO A 163 -0.45 -10.64 -11.42
C PRO A 163 -1.74 -11.24 -12.01
N PRO A 164 -2.29 -10.65 -13.10
CA PRO A 164 -3.45 -11.21 -13.78
C PRO A 164 -3.22 -12.68 -14.18
N ALA A 165 -4.27 -13.50 -14.06
CA ALA A 165 -4.19 -14.95 -14.28
C ALA A 165 -3.66 -15.33 -15.67
N GLU A 166 -3.85 -14.46 -16.67
CA GLU A 166 -3.35 -14.62 -18.04
C GLU A 166 -1.82 -14.68 -18.11
N MET A 167 -1.12 -14.09 -17.12
CA MET A 167 0.34 -14.16 -17.01
C MET A 167 0.85 -15.52 -16.52
N ASN A 168 -0.03 -16.43 -16.07
CA ASN A 168 0.30 -17.79 -15.63
C ASN A 168 1.31 -17.86 -14.47
N VAL A 169 1.43 -16.78 -13.71
CA VAL A 169 2.32 -16.61 -12.56
C VAL A 169 1.56 -15.92 -11.45
N LYS A 170 2.01 -16.06 -10.21
CA LYS A 170 1.43 -15.38 -9.04
C LYS A 170 2.50 -14.96 -8.06
N ILE A 171 2.15 -14.09 -7.11
CA ILE A 171 3.03 -13.81 -5.98
C ILE A 171 2.95 -14.96 -4.99
N GLY A 172 4.10 -15.53 -4.66
CA GLY A 172 4.27 -16.56 -3.63
C GLY A 172 5.22 -16.11 -2.54
N GLU A 173 5.12 -16.74 -1.37
CA GLU A 173 5.96 -16.49 -0.20
C GLU A 173 7.11 -17.50 -0.15
N ILE A 174 8.33 -17.01 -0.24
CA ILE A 174 9.57 -17.79 -0.23
C ILE A 174 10.27 -17.60 1.10
N SER A 175 10.54 -18.69 1.83
CA SER A 175 11.33 -18.60 3.04
C SER A 175 12.82 -18.43 2.72
N THR A 176 13.42 -17.33 3.18
CA THR A 176 14.82 -16.98 2.92
C THR A 176 15.74 -17.26 4.12
N GLY A 177 15.18 -17.61 5.27
CA GLY A 177 15.97 -17.95 6.45
C GLY A 177 15.16 -17.91 7.74
N LYS A 178 15.88 -17.82 8.86
CA LYS A 178 15.32 -17.54 10.18
C LYS A 178 16.11 -16.43 10.86
N THR A 179 15.42 -15.55 11.57
CA THR A 179 16.03 -14.56 12.46
C THR A 179 16.67 -15.24 13.66
N GLU A 180 17.46 -14.51 14.45
CA GLU A 180 18.09 -15.03 15.69
C GLU A 180 17.06 -15.59 16.68
N ASP A 181 15.86 -15.03 16.70
CA ASP A 181 14.72 -15.49 17.52
C ASP A 181 13.98 -16.70 16.93
N GLY A 182 14.45 -17.25 15.81
CA GLY A 182 13.89 -18.42 15.14
C GLY A 182 12.64 -18.15 14.29
N LYS A 183 12.26 -16.88 14.10
CA LYS A 183 11.16 -16.49 13.20
C LYS A 183 11.58 -16.65 11.75
N GLN A 184 10.68 -17.14 10.91
CA GLN A 184 10.97 -17.38 9.50
C GLN A 184 10.96 -16.05 8.74
N VAL A 185 12.03 -15.76 7.99
CA VAL A 185 12.07 -14.62 7.09
C VAL A 185 11.40 -15.06 5.79
N ILE A 186 10.37 -14.32 5.38
CA ILE A 186 9.57 -14.57 4.19
C ILE A 186 9.82 -13.44 3.21
N ARG A 187 10.00 -13.80 1.93
CA ARG A 187 10.09 -12.88 0.82
C ARG A 187 9.02 -13.19 -0.22
N ARG A 188 8.30 -12.19 -0.70
CA ARG A 188 7.45 -12.33 -1.89
C ARG A 188 8.27 -12.42 -3.18
N ALA A 189 7.92 -13.38 -4.01
CA ALA A 189 8.53 -13.64 -5.31
C ALA A 189 7.49 -14.10 -6.32
N LEU A 190 7.80 -14.00 -7.61
CA LEU A 190 6.97 -14.68 -8.61
C LEU A 190 7.18 -16.19 -8.55
N VAL A 191 6.07 -16.93 -8.55
CA VAL A 191 6.03 -18.37 -8.68
C VAL A 191 5.17 -18.77 -9.87
N ALA A 192 5.48 -19.92 -10.47
CA ALA A 192 4.69 -20.47 -11.56
C ALA A 192 3.28 -20.86 -11.09
N ASP A 193 2.22 -20.50 -11.81
CA ASP A 193 0.85 -20.94 -11.49
C ASP A 193 0.39 -22.14 -12.33
N LYS A 194 1.25 -22.62 -13.22
CA LYS A 194 1.11 -23.89 -13.95
C LYS A 194 2.49 -24.46 -14.30
N ASP A 195 2.52 -25.67 -14.85
CA ASP A 195 3.76 -26.25 -15.36
C ASP A 195 4.17 -25.61 -16.68
N PHE A 196 5.49 -25.46 -16.88
CA PHE A 196 6.10 -24.96 -18.11
C PHE A 196 7.19 -25.90 -18.61
N SER A 197 7.28 -26.05 -19.93
CA SER A 197 8.40 -26.69 -20.62
C SER A 197 9.50 -25.68 -20.94
N ALA A 198 10.73 -26.17 -21.15
CA ALA A 198 11.82 -25.32 -21.61
C ALA A 198 11.46 -24.66 -22.96
N GLY A 199 11.62 -23.34 -23.05
CA GLY A 199 11.26 -22.55 -24.22
C GLY A 199 9.85 -21.94 -24.18
N ASP A 200 9.02 -22.32 -23.22
CA ASP A 200 7.69 -21.71 -23.06
C ASP A 200 7.81 -20.24 -22.66
N ILE A 201 6.97 -19.40 -23.27
CA ILE A 201 6.78 -18.02 -22.83
C ILE A 201 5.83 -18.04 -21.63
N LEU A 202 6.29 -17.49 -20.50
CA LEU A 202 5.48 -17.38 -19.29
C LEU A 202 4.49 -16.23 -19.45
N PHE A 203 5.03 -15.03 -19.72
CA PHE A 203 4.27 -13.81 -19.97
C PHE A 203 5.09 -12.78 -20.75
N GLU A 204 4.38 -11.80 -21.30
CA GLU A 204 4.94 -10.56 -21.86
C GLU A 204 4.38 -9.38 -21.08
N GLU A 205 5.17 -8.32 -20.95
CA GLU A 205 4.79 -7.15 -20.16
C GLU A 205 5.28 -5.86 -20.83
N ASP A 206 4.37 -4.89 -20.97
CA ASP A 206 4.72 -3.51 -21.30
C ASP A 206 5.12 -2.77 -20.02
N PRO A 207 6.09 -1.84 -20.09
CA PRO A 207 6.57 -1.16 -18.90
C PRO A 207 5.57 -0.14 -18.38
N VAL A 208 5.59 0.07 -17.07
CA VAL A 208 4.92 1.20 -16.40
C VAL A 208 5.53 2.52 -16.87
N VAL A 209 6.84 2.56 -16.98
CA VAL A 209 7.58 3.70 -17.52
C VAL A 209 8.89 3.24 -18.12
N SER A 210 9.30 3.87 -19.22
CA SER A 210 10.61 3.66 -19.83
C SER A 210 11.25 4.98 -20.25
N GLY A 211 12.59 5.02 -20.23
CA GLY A 211 13.39 6.14 -20.67
C GLY A 211 14.61 5.67 -21.44
N LEU A 212 14.94 6.37 -22.53
CA LEU A 212 16.22 6.19 -23.22
C LEU A 212 17.37 6.65 -22.33
N LEU A 213 18.57 6.15 -22.62
CA LEU A 213 19.78 6.77 -22.08
C LEU A 213 19.84 8.24 -22.52
N PRO A 214 20.25 9.18 -21.64
CA PRO A 214 20.23 10.60 -21.96
C PRO A 214 21.04 10.94 -23.22
N LYS A 215 22.17 10.26 -23.43
CA LYS A 215 23.02 10.45 -24.62
C LYS A 215 22.39 9.95 -25.92
N LEU A 216 21.36 9.11 -25.86
CA LEU A 216 20.66 8.56 -27.03
C LEU A 216 19.37 9.32 -27.37
N GLU A 217 18.92 10.24 -26.52
CA GLU A 217 17.78 11.09 -26.83
C GLU A 217 18.02 11.92 -28.10
N GLY A 218 16.99 12.04 -28.93
CA GLY A 218 17.05 12.75 -30.22
C GLY A 218 17.82 12.04 -31.34
N GLN A 219 18.43 10.87 -31.07
CA GLN A 219 19.10 10.07 -32.10
C GLN A 219 18.12 9.13 -32.82
N ASP A 220 18.61 8.04 -33.43
CA ASP A 220 17.84 7.01 -34.15
C ASP A 220 17.07 6.05 -33.22
N PHE A 221 16.58 6.52 -32.07
CA PHE A 221 15.83 5.70 -31.12
C PHE A 221 14.47 6.31 -30.82
N CYS A 222 13.44 5.47 -30.84
CA CYS A 222 12.10 5.88 -30.49
C CYS A 222 12.04 6.30 -29.02
N ASN A 223 11.67 7.54 -28.76
CA ASN A 223 11.54 8.09 -27.41
C ASN A 223 10.52 7.35 -26.53
N PHE A 224 9.50 6.74 -27.15
CA PHE A 224 8.47 5.98 -26.47
C PHE A 224 8.88 4.53 -26.22
N CYS A 225 9.11 3.75 -27.28
CA CYS A 225 9.28 2.29 -27.17
C CYS A 225 10.73 1.81 -27.25
N LEU A 226 11.71 2.74 -27.28
CA LEU A 226 13.16 2.48 -27.27
C LEU A 226 13.67 1.69 -28.49
N LYS A 227 12.81 1.43 -29.48
CA LYS A 227 13.16 0.76 -30.72
C LYS A 227 14.12 1.62 -31.54
N GLN A 228 15.18 1.00 -32.07
CA GLN A 228 16.04 1.64 -33.07
C GLN A 228 15.26 1.87 -34.38
N ILE A 229 15.33 3.10 -34.89
CA ILE A 229 14.61 3.57 -36.07
C ILE A 229 15.51 3.44 -37.30
N SER A 230 15.01 2.80 -38.35
CA SER A 230 15.71 2.77 -39.63
C SER A 230 15.57 4.10 -40.35
N SER A 231 16.56 4.47 -41.17
CA SER A 231 16.56 5.73 -41.91
C SER A 231 15.27 5.91 -42.72
N GLY A 232 14.57 7.02 -42.53
CA GLY A 232 13.35 7.39 -43.27
C GLY A 232 12.01 7.01 -42.62
N GLU A 233 12.01 6.29 -41.49
CA GLU A 233 10.78 5.87 -40.78
C GLU A 233 10.43 6.75 -39.57
N ALA A 234 11.25 7.77 -39.31
CA ALA A 234 11.13 8.66 -38.18
C ALA A 234 9.89 9.57 -38.27
N VAL A 235 9.09 9.57 -37.20
CA VAL A 235 8.03 10.55 -36.95
C VAL A 235 8.54 11.57 -35.94
N HIS A 236 8.58 12.83 -36.34
CA HIS A 236 9.07 13.93 -35.51
C HIS A 236 7.94 14.67 -34.79
N CYS A 237 8.24 15.19 -33.61
CA CYS A 237 7.36 16.16 -32.96
C CYS A 237 7.29 17.44 -33.81
N LYS A 238 6.10 18.06 -33.86
CA LYS A 238 5.92 19.35 -34.55
C LYS A 238 6.44 20.53 -33.71
N ASN A 239 6.51 20.34 -32.40
CA ASN A 239 6.77 21.41 -31.43
C ASN A 239 8.19 21.40 -30.87
N CYS A 240 9.00 20.36 -31.09
CA CYS A 240 10.42 20.35 -30.74
C CYS A 240 11.20 19.45 -31.71
N ASP A 241 12.53 19.58 -31.71
CA ASP A 241 13.44 18.75 -32.51
C ASP A 241 14.24 17.76 -31.63
N THR A 242 13.88 17.63 -30.35
CA THR A 242 14.63 16.88 -29.32
C THR A 242 14.31 15.39 -29.29
N VAL A 243 13.18 14.96 -29.84
CA VAL A 243 12.72 13.56 -29.76
C VAL A 243 12.21 13.05 -31.10
N VAL A 244 12.31 11.74 -31.30
CA VAL A 244 11.81 11.06 -32.49
C VAL A 244 11.06 9.79 -32.11
N PHE A 245 10.13 9.37 -32.97
CA PHE A 245 9.29 8.19 -32.76
C PHE A 245 9.32 7.28 -33.99
N CYS A 246 9.18 5.97 -33.78
CA CYS A 246 9.16 5.00 -34.88
C CYS A 246 7.80 4.90 -35.60
N SER A 247 6.75 5.54 -35.06
CA SER A 247 5.40 5.50 -35.63
C SER A 247 4.54 6.65 -35.12
N SER A 248 3.45 6.95 -35.85
CA SER A 248 2.43 7.91 -35.40
C SER A 248 1.76 7.49 -34.09
N THR A 249 1.63 6.19 -33.85
CA THR A 249 1.08 5.64 -32.61
C THR A 249 2.00 5.96 -31.43
N CYS A 250 3.31 5.65 -31.55
CA CYS A 250 4.29 5.99 -30.52
C CYS A 250 4.34 7.51 -30.23
N HIS A 251 4.32 8.34 -31.28
CA HIS A 251 4.25 9.79 -31.12
C HIS A 251 2.98 10.23 -30.39
N LYS A 252 1.80 9.73 -30.80
CA LYS A 252 0.53 10.10 -30.18
C LYS A 252 0.47 9.66 -28.72
N THR A 253 0.82 8.40 -28.43
CA THR A 253 0.83 7.90 -27.04
C THR A 253 1.76 8.71 -26.16
N ALA A 254 2.97 9.02 -26.63
CA ALA A 254 3.89 9.87 -25.89
C ALA A 254 3.35 11.28 -25.70
N ALA A 255 2.80 11.90 -26.76
CA ALA A 255 2.19 13.23 -26.72
C ALA A 255 1.08 13.32 -25.66
N ASP A 256 0.18 12.34 -25.67
CA ASP A 256 -0.96 12.27 -24.75
C ASP A 256 -0.48 12.00 -23.31
N GLN A 257 0.47 11.08 -23.10
CA GLN A 257 0.85 10.65 -21.75
C GLN A 257 1.82 11.60 -21.04
N TYR A 258 2.92 12.01 -21.69
CA TYR A 258 3.99 12.73 -20.98
C TYR A 258 4.65 13.84 -21.79
N HIS A 259 4.76 13.68 -23.11
CA HIS A 259 5.53 14.60 -23.93
C HIS A 259 4.90 16.00 -23.99
N GLN A 260 3.58 16.14 -23.88
CA GLN A 260 2.96 17.48 -23.74
C GLN A 260 3.51 18.29 -22.55
N TYR A 261 3.93 17.61 -21.48
CA TYR A 261 4.51 18.24 -20.29
C TYR A 261 6.03 18.41 -20.39
N LEU A 262 6.72 17.52 -21.11
CA LEU A 262 8.18 17.49 -21.24
C LEU A 262 8.71 18.13 -22.54
N CYS A 263 7.84 18.55 -23.48
CA CYS A 263 8.24 19.07 -24.78
C CYS A 263 8.92 20.44 -24.64
N PRO A 264 10.18 20.60 -25.07
CA PRO A 264 10.93 21.82 -24.83
C PRO A 264 10.63 22.98 -25.80
N GLY A 265 9.77 22.79 -26.80
CA GLY A 265 9.53 23.81 -27.81
C GLY A 265 10.66 23.87 -28.87
N LYS A 266 10.49 24.75 -29.87
CA LYS A 266 11.51 25.08 -30.90
C LYS A 266 12.09 26.47 -30.75
N ASP A 267 11.33 27.39 -30.17
CA ASP A 267 11.57 28.83 -30.32
C ASP A 267 12.41 29.41 -29.19
N ASP A 268 12.37 28.81 -28.01
CA ASP A 268 13.07 29.29 -26.82
C ASP A 268 13.88 28.15 -26.18
N ILE A 269 15.18 28.36 -26.06
CA ILE A 269 16.11 27.42 -25.42
C ILE A 269 16.25 27.68 -23.91
N ASP A 270 15.81 28.84 -23.41
CA ASP A 270 15.86 29.21 -21.99
C ASP A 270 14.55 28.85 -21.28
N THR A 271 14.13 27.61 -21.47
CA THR A 271 12.89 27.06 -20.88
C THR A 271 13.22 26.07 -19.77
N LYS A 272 12.25 25.82 -18.89
CA LYS A 272 12.43 24.86 -17.79
C LYS A 272 12.58 23.42 -18.29
N GLU A 273 11.97 23.12 -19.42
CA GLU A 273 12.05 21.86 -20.14
C GLU A 273 13.44 21.63 -20.70
N HIS A 274 14.03 22.63 -21.37
CA HIS A 274 15.43 22.58 -21.81
C HIS A 274 16.37 22.40 -20.62
N ALA A 275 16.24 23.24 -19.57
CA ALA A 275 17.07 23.13 -18.36
C ALA A 275 16.98 21.75 -17.69
N PHE A 276 15.80 21.13 -17.65
CA PHE A 276 15.59 19.79 -17.12
C PHE A 276 16.25 18.70 -17.98
N LEU A 277 16.07 18.76 -19.30
CA LEU A 277 16.64 17.78 -20.24
C LEU A 277 18.16 17.90 -20.35
N ASP A 278 18.67 19.13 -20.36
CA ASP A 278 20.11 19.41 -20.39
C ASP A 278 20.77 18.90 -19.12
N TYR A 279 20.18 19.14 -17.94
CA TYR A 279 20.68 18.57 -16.68
C TYR A 279 20.81 17.04 -16.76
N ALA A 280 19.78 16.34 -17.24
CA ALA A 280 19.79 14.89 -17.38
C ALA A 280 20.89 14.40 -18.34
N SER A 281 21.07 15.11 -19.46
CA SER A 281 22.09 14.81 -20.48
C SER A 281 23.52 15.08 -19.98
N GLU A 282 23.76 16.24 -19.36
CA GLU A 282 25.07 16.67 -18.87
C GLU A 282 25.57 15.79 -17.72
N ASN A 283 24.68 15.44 -16.79
CA ASN A 283 25.00 14.59 -15.64
C ASN A 283 24.85 13.08 -15.95
N ASN A 284 24.40 12.74 -17.16
CA ASN A 284 24.20 11.37 -17.63
C ASN A 284 23.28 10.53 -16.70
N VAL A 285 22.23 11.17 -16.19
CA VAL A 285 21.21 10.58 -15.30
C VAL A 285 19.89 10.41 -16.04
N LYS A 286 19.22 9.27 -15.85
CA LYS A 286 18.00 8.88 -16.57
C LYS A 286 16.75 8.86 -15.69
N TYR A 287 16.90 8.64 -14.39
CA TYR A 287 15.75 8.52 -13.50
C TYR A 287 14.97 9.82 -13.27
N PRO A 288 15.55 11.03 -13.26
CA PRO A 288 14.75 12.25 -13.21
C PRO A 288 13.72 12.31 -14.34
N THR A 289 14.16 12.04 -15.58
CA THR A 289 13.28 12.01 -16.76
C THR A 289 12.25 10.90 -16.68
N MET A 290 12.62 9.70 -16.20
CA MET A 290 11.65 8.62 -16.00
C MET A 290 10.61 8.95 -14.92
N ILE A 291 11.00 9.59 -13.82
CA ILE A 291 10.06 10.04 -12.78
C ILE A 291 9.12 11.10 -13.34
N ALA A 292 9.63 12.08 -14.10
CA ALA A 292 8.79 13.08 -14.76
C ALA A 292 7.77 12.44 -15.72
N ARG A 293 8.20 11.45 -16.53
CA ARG A 293 7.31 10.69 -17.41
C ARG A 293 6.26 9.92 -16.62
N PHE A 294 6.66 9.24 -15.55
CA PHE A 294 5.76 8.46 -14.71
C PHE A 294 4.65 9.35 -14.10
N LEU A 295 5.03 10.47 -13.49
CA LEU A 295 4.08 11.41 -12.89
C LEU A 295 3.13 12.02 -13.94
N ALA A 296 3.66 12.39 -15.11
CA ALA A 296 2.85 12.91 -16.19
C ALA A 296 1.86 11.86 -16.74
N THR A 297 2.30 10.61 -16.91
CA THR A 297 1.43 9.51 -17.33
C THR A 297 0.35 9.23 -16.29
N MET A 298 0.65 9.32 -14.99
CA MET A 298 -0.38 9.20 -13.94
C MET A 298 -1.44 10.29 -14.05
N VAL A 299 -1.04 11.54 -14.32
CA VAL A 299 -1.99 12.64 -14.55
C VAL A 299 -2.87 12.33 -15.76
N TYR A 300 -2.29 11.83 -16.86
CA TYR A 300 -3.05 11.40 -18.03
C TYR A 300 -4.03 10.27 -17.70
N GLU A 301 -3.60 9.23 -16.98
CA GLU A 301 -4.44 8.11 -16.56
C GLU A 301 -5.65 8.61 -15.74
N GLU A 302 -5.41 9.43 -14.71
CA GLU A 302 -6.48 9.94 -13.85
C GLU A 302 -7.44 10.90 -14.59
N THR A 303 -6.93 11.71 -15.51
CA THR A 303 -7.77 12.67 -16.27
C THR A 303 -8.56 12.03 -17.41
N THR A 304 -8.17 10.84 -17.88
CA THR A 304 -8.84 10.12 -18.97
C THR A 304 -9.63 8.90 -18.50
N LYS A 305 -9.44 8.49 -17.25
CA LYS A 305 -10.19 7.40 -16.62
C LYS A 305 -11.68 7.69 -16.65
N THR A 306 -12.42 6.75 -17.23
CA THR A 306 -13.89 6.81 -17.24
C THR A 306 -14.39 6.29 -15.90
N PRO A 307 -15.08 7.10 -15.08
CA PRO A 307 -15.55 6.62 -13.79
C PRO A 307 -16.66 5.60 -14.00
N THR A 308 -16.49 4.40 -13.45
CA THR A 308 -17.42 3.27 -13.62
C THR A 308 -18.43 3.17 -12.46
N GLY A 309 -18.27 3.98 -11.42
CA GLY A 309 -18.99 3.83 -10.15
C GLY A 309 -18.51 2.65 -9.31
N LYS A 310 -17.56 1.85 -9.81
CA LYS A 310 -16.86 0.83 -9.05
C LYS A 310 -15.52 1.38 -8.59
N ASP A 311 -15.06 0.92 -7.44
CA ASP A 311 -13.69 1.14 -7.00
C ASP A 311 -12.78 0.36 -7.96
N ASP A 312 -11.92 1.05 -8.71
CA ASP A 312 -10.89 0.36 -9.50
C ASP A 312 -9.97 -0.34 -8.50
N GLU A 313 -9.90 -1.67 -8.58
CA GLU A 313 -9.35 -2.48 -7.49
C GLU A 313 -7.91 -2.04 -7.16
N TYR A 314 -7.06 -1.80 -8.17
CA TYR A 314 -5.71 -1.27 -7.98
C TYR A 314 -5.27 -0.39 -9.16
N ASN A 315 -4.69 0.77 -8.87
CA ASN A 315 -4.13 1.68 -9.88
C ASN A 315 -2.61 1.47 -10.04
N THR A 316 -1.99 2.21 -10.98
CA THR A 316 -0.54 2.12 -11.22
C THR A 316 0.28 2.43 -9.95
N TRP A 317 -0.14 3.40 -9.13
CA TRP A 317 0.53 3.76 -7.89
C TRP A 317 0.51 2.61 -6.87
N ASP A 318 -0.63 1.93 -6.71
CA ASP A 318 -0.78 0.77 -5.82
C ASP A 318 0.28 -0.31 -6.12
N HIS A 319 0.53 -0.59 -7.40
CA HIS A 319 1.55 -1.56 -7.80
C HIS A 319 2.96 -1.09 -7.46
N ILE A 320 3.28 0.18 -7.76
CA ILE A 320 4.62 0.74 -7.56
C ILE A 320 4.95 0.87 -6.08
N GLU A 321 3.98 1.28 -5.25
CA GLU A 321 4.16 1.44 -3.80
C GLU A 321 4.69 0.17 -3.13
N ARG A 322 4.24 -1.00 -3.59
CA ARG A 322 4.60 -2.34 -3.09
C ARG A 322 5.91 -2.91 -3.62
N LEU A 323 6.62 -2.17 -4.48
CA LEU A 323 7.92 -2.62 -4.98
C LEU A 323 9.01 -2.33 -3.97
N ARG A 324 9.95 -3.27 -3.83
CA ARG A 324 11.21 -3.07 -3.10
C ARG A 324 11.94 -1.83 -3.61
N TYR A 325 12.71 -1.18 -2.76
CA TYR A 325 13.47 0.00 -3.15
C TYR A 325 14.78 0.08 -2.39
N LEU A 326 15.68 0.87 -2.95
CA LEU A 326 16.91 1.24 -2.28
C LEU A 326 16.73 2.56 -1.53
N GLU A 327 17.29 2.69 -0.33
CA GLU A 327 17.29 3.98 0.36
C GLU A 327 18.28 4.94 -0.30
N VAL A 328 17.73 5.96 -0.95
CA VAL A 328 18.50 7.04 -1.55
C VAL A 328 18.61 8.15 -0.52
N GLN A 329 19.84 8.50 -0.13
CA GLN A 329 20.10 9.64 0.74
C GLN A 329 20.09 10.94 -0.10
N ALA A 330 19.37 11.96 0.39
CA ALA A 330 19.32 13.24 -0.30
C ALA A 330 20.71 13.90 -0.33
N SER A 331 21.18 14.23 -1.54
CA SER A 331 22.33 15.11 -1.74
C SER A 331 21.91 16.39 -2.50
N ASP A 332 22.86 17.30 -2.74
CA ASP A 332 22.61 18.48 -3.59
C ASP A 332 22.16 18.10 -5.01
N LYS A 333 22.54 16.89 -5.47
CA LYS A 333 22.09 16.33 -6.74
C LYS A 333 20.59 16.08 -6.72
N GLU A 334 20.08 15.29 -5.78
CA GLU A 334 18.65 14.96 -5.67
C GLU A 334 17.82 16.21 -5.40
N LYS A 335 18.30 17.15 -4.57
CA LYS A 335 17.63 18.43 -4.35
C LYS A 335 17.48 19.23 -5.65
N LYS A 336 18.52 19.25 -6.49
CA LYS A 336 18.45 19.93 -7.79
C LYS A 336 17.50 19.24 -8.75
N GLU A 337 17.50 17.91 -8.79
CA GLU A 337 16.55 17.13 -9.59
C GLU A 337 15.09 17.42 -9.18
N ILE A 338 14.80 17.49 -7.87
CA ILE A 338 13.47 17.84 -7.34
C ILE A 338 13.07 19.26 -7.74
N GLU A 339 13.98 20.23 -7.59
CA GLU A 339 13.74 21.62 -7.98
C GLU A 339 13.39 21.73 -9.48
N LEU A 340 14.17 21.07 -10.33
CA LEU A 340 13.94 21.05 -11.79
C LEU A 340 12.62 20.34 -12.13
N LEU A 341 12.29 19.23 -11.47
CA LEU A 341 11.05 18.49 -11.67
C LEU A 341 9.82 19.32 -11.29
N LYS A 342 9.86 20.03 -10.15
CA LYS A 342 8.81 20.98 -9.75
C LYS A 342 8.70 22.15 -10.72
N GLY A 343 9.85 22.69 -11.14
CA GLY A 343 9.89 23.72 -12.16
C GLY A 343 9.18 23.30 -13.46
N LEU A 344 9.43 22.06 -13.90
CA LEU A 344 8.88 21.45 -15.10
C LEU A 344 7.36 21.20 -15.00
N LEU A 345 6.92 20.52 -13.94
CA LEU A 345 5.53 20.05 -13.83
C LEU A 345 4.60 21.03 -13.10
N GLY A 346 5.10 21.76 -12.10
CA GLY A 346 4.34 22.69 -11.26
C GLY A 346 3.41 23.63 -12.03
N PRO A 347 3.91 24.36 -13.06
CA PRO A 347 3.08 25.26 -13.86
C PRO A 347 2.00 24.58 -14.70
N LYS A 348 2.08 23.25 -14.92
CA LYS A 348 1.24 22.50 -15.87
C LYS A 348 0.30 21.50 -15.19
N VAL A 349 0.60 21.11 -13.95
CA VAL A 349 -0.15 20.09 -13.21
C VAL A 349 -0.53 20.66 -11.83
N PRO A 350 -1.81 21.00 -11.61
CA PRO A 350 -2.27 21.49 -10.32
C PRO A 350 -1.96 20.50 -9.17
N GLY A 351 -1.40 21.00 -8.06
CA GLY A 351 -1.11 20.21 -6.85
C GLY A 351 0.16 19.35 -6.92
N ILE A 352 0.87 19.28 -8.06
CA ILE A 352 2.06 18.44 -8.19
C ILE A 352 3.21 18.90 -7.28
N ASP A 353 3.32 20.19 -6.97
CA ASP A 353 4.38 20.73 -6.11
C ASP A 353 4.25 20.26 -4.65
N GLU A 354 3.02 20.02 -4.18
CA GLU A 354 2.72 19.44 -2.88
C GLU A 354 2.91 17.91 -2.90
N PHE A 355 2.55 17.28 -4.02
CA PHE A 355 2.70 15.84 -4.22
C PHE A 355 4.17 15.40 -4.31
N VAL A 356 5.03 16.17 -4.98
CA VAL A 356 6.46 15.85 -5.14
C VAL A 356 7.23 16.31 -3.90
N THR A 357 7.15 15.52 -2.82
CA THR A 357 7.99 15.71 -1.63
C THR A 357 9.38 15.09 -1.85
N GLU A 358 10.36 15.49 -1.03
CA GLU A 358 11.70 14.89 -1.05
C GLU A 358 11.62 13.37 -0.82
N GLU A 359 10.87 12.94 0.20
CA GLU A 359 10.62 11.53 0.48
C GLU A 359 10.07 10.77 -0.74
N ARG A 360 8.97 11.24 -1.34
CA ARG A 360 8.35 10.58 -2.49
C ARG A 360 9.30 10.49 -3.68
N TYR A 361 10.07 11.54 -3.95
CA TYR A 361 11.06 11.53 -5.01
C TYR A 361 12.16 10.49 -4.77
N LEU A 362 12.74 10.47 -3.57
CA LEU A 362 13.79 9.54 -3.19
C LEU A 362 13.30 8.09 -3.23
N THR A 363 12.09 7.82 -2.73
CA THR A 363 11.47 6.49 -2.80
C THR A 363 11.24 6.06 -4.24
N LEU A 364 10.71 6.92 -5.11
CA LEU A 364 10.53 6.59 -6.54
C LEU A 364 11.87 6.31 -7.22
N LYS A 365 12.90 7.13 -6.94
CA LYS A 365 14.26 6.92 -7.45
C LYS A 365 14.85 5.59 -6.95
N GLY A 366 14.67 5.29 -5.67
CA GLY A 366 15.07 4.02 -5.06
C GLY A 366 14.38 2.80 -5.67
N LYS A 367 13.07 2.91 -5.96
CA LYS A 367 12.31 1.87 -6.66
C LYS A 367 12.83 1.66 -8.08
N LEU A 368 13.13 2.74 -8.80
CA LEU A 368 13.72 2.66 -10.14
C LEU A 368 15.11 2.01 -10.12
N LEU A 369 15.99 2.44 -9.22
CA LEU A 369 17.32 1.85 -9.03
C LEU A 369 17.22 0.34 -8.78
N TYR A 370 16.33 -0.09 -7.88
CA TYR A 370 16.20 -1.51 -7.50
C TYR A 370 15.55 -2.38 -8.60
N ASN A 371 14.55 -1.85 -9.31
CA ASN A 371 13.64 -2.67 -10.12
C ASN A 371 13.77 -2.48 -11.63
N ALA A 372 14.27 -1.35 -12.12
CA ALA A 372 14.28 -1.08 -13.55
C ALA A 372 15.23 -2.02 -14.29
N TYR A 373 14.79 -2.57 -15.42
CA TYR A 373 15.61 -3.39 -16.31
C TYR A 373 16.25 -2.53 -17.39
N GLY A 374 17.50 -2.85 -17.70
CA GLY A 374 18.16 -2.39 -18.91
C GLY A 374 17.45 -2.96 -20.15
N VAL A 375 17.03 -2.09 -21.06
CA VAL A 375 16.27 -2.46 -22.27
C VAL A 375 17.21 -2.62 -23.46
N GLN A 376 17.28 -3.83 -24.00
CA GLN A 376 18.20 -4.20 -25.08
C GLN A 376 17.45 -4.34 -26.41
N THR A 377 17.38 -3.27 -27.21
CA THR A 377 16.64 -3.25 -28.50
C THR A 377 17.51 -3.36 -29.75
N ILE A 378 18.83 -3.37 -29.59
CA ILE A 378 19.82 -3.47 -30.68
C ILE A 378 20.56 -4.81 -30.64
N ALA A 379 21.15 -5.23 -31.76
CA ALA A 379 22.05 -6.37 -31.72
C ALA A 379 23.42 -5.95 -31.14
N THR A 380 24.09 -6.89 -30.50
CA THR A 380 25.40 -6.67 -29.87
C THR A 380 26.43 -6.25 -30.92
N GLY A 381 26.99 -5.04 -30.77
CA GLY A 381 28.01 -4.48 -31.66
C GLY A 381 27.50 -3.50 -32.72
N ASP A 382 26.19 -3.26 -32.81
CA ASP A 382 25.61 -2.37 -33.82
C ASP A 382 25.95 -0.88 -33.57
N LYS A 383 26.14 -0.47 -32.31
CA LYS A 383 26.40 0.93 -31.93
C LYS A 383 27.13 1.01 -30.59
N GLU A 384 28.11 1.90 -30.50
CA GLU A 384 28.78 2.26 -29.25
C GLU A 384 28.15 3.54 -28.68
N PHE A 385 27.88 3.53 -27.38
CA PHE A 385 27.37 4.67 -26.62
C PHE A 385 27.74 4.52 -25.15
N GLU A 386 27.75 5.65 -24.45
CA GLU A 386 28.05 5.73 -23.03
C GLU A 386 26.87 5.17 -22.21
N ALA A 387 27.16 4.34 -21.22
CA ALA A 387 26.18 3.92 -20.23
C ALA A 387 25.79 5.10 -19.31
N SER A 388 24.60 5.08 -18.73
CA SER A 388 24.21 6.06 -17.72
C SER A 388 25.02 5.89 -16.44
N SER A 389 25.16 6.97 -15.67
CA SER A 389 25.80 6.96 -14.34
C SER A 389 24.97 6.26 -13.26
N GLU A 390 23.69 5.95 -13.53
CA GLU A 390 22.80 5.30 -12.58
C GLU A 390 22.66 3.80 -12.89
N ASP A 391 22.62 2.96 -11.87
CA ASP A 391 22.51 1.50 -12.04
C ASP A 391 21.09 1.07 -12.44
N CYS A 392 20.98 -0.15 -12.98
CA CYS A 392 19.73 -0.87 -13.26
C CYS A 392 20.01 -2.40 -13.30
N ARG A 393 18.96 -3.22 -13.41
CA ARG A 393 19.08 -4.67 -13.66
C ARG A 393 19.54 -4.91 -15.09
N GLU A 394 20.84 -5.11 -15.27
CA GLU A 394 21.44 -5.38 -16.57
C GLU A 394 21.37 -6.86 -16.92
N LEU A 395 20.80 -7.17 -18.09
CA LEU A 395 20.64 -8.54 -18.57
C LEU A 395 21.90 -9.02 -19.30
N PRO A 396 22.23 -10.32 -19.27
CA PRO A 396 23.36 -10.87 -20.01
C PRO A 396 23.27 -10.64 -21.53
N ASN A 397 24.43 -10.51 -22.17
CA ASN A 397 24.62 -10.59 -23.63
C ASN A 397 24.02 -9.45 -24.49
N GLY A 398 23.79 -8.26 -23.93
CA GLY A 398 23.38 -7.09 -24.72
C GLY A 398 23.80 -5.77 -24.08
N LYS A 399 23.59 -4.67 -24.82
CA LYS A 399 23.73 -3.31 -24.30
C LYS A 399 22.37 -2.67 -24.19
N SER A 400 22.12 -2.03 -23.06
CA SER A 400 20.85 -1.38 -22.80
C SER A 400 20.84 0.03 -23.39
N VAL A 401 19.88 0.32 -24.27
CA VAL A 401 19.69 1.65 -24.88
C VAL A 401 18.88 2.59 -23.98
N GLY A 402 18.37 2.06 -22.88
CA GLY A 402 17.55 2.76 -21.91
C GLY A 402 17.15 1.80 -20.79
N THR A 403 16.23 2.25 -19.94
CA THR A 403 15.70 1.46 -18.83
C THR A 403 14.19 1.51 -18.78
N ALA A 404 13.60 0.48 -18.19
CA ALA A 404 12.15 0.39 -18.04
C ALA A 404 11.77 -0.31 -16.73
N LEU A 405 10.69 0.17 -16.10
CA LEU A 405 10.11 -0.39 -14.88
C LEU A 405 8.86 -1.19 -15.23
N TYR A 406 8.73 -2.38 -14.66
CA TYR A 406 7.62 -3.31 -14.91
C TYR A 406 6.90 -3.63 -13.60
N ARG A 407 5.68 -4.15 -13.64
CA ARG A 407 4.94 -4.53 -12.42
C ARG A 407 5.34 -5.95 -12.00
N ALA A 408 5.03 -6.94 -12.82
CA ALA A 408 5.25 -8.34 -12.48
C ALA A 408 6.73 -8.68 -12.51
N ALA A 409 7.47 -8.29 -13.55
CA ALA A 409 8.90 -8.61 -13.66
C ALA A 409 9.76 -8.02 -12.53
N SER A 410 9.29 -7.00 -11.80
CA SER A 410 10.00 -6.44 -10.64
C SER A 410 10.13 -7.43 -9.48
N TYR A 411 9.20 -8.41 -9.37
CA TYR A 411 9.23 -9.49 -8.37
C TYR A 411 10.13 -10.67 -8.76
N LEU A 412 10.76 -10.66 -9.94
CA LEU A 412 11.75 -11.67 -10.32
C LEU A 412 13.06 -11.46 -9.54
N TYR A 413 13.54 -12.52 -8.92
CA TYR A 413 14.76 -12.49 -8.12
C TYR A 413 15.96 -13.02 -8.87
N LYS A 414 17.15 -12.51 -8.52
CA LYS A 414 18.41 -13.00 -9.07
C LYS A 414 18.74 -14.39 -8.53
N ALA A 415 19.14 -15.30 -9.40
CA ALA A 415 19.78 -16.55 -9.00
C ALA A 415 21.02 -16.86 -9.85
N SER A 416 21.96 -17.59 -9.26
CA SER A 416 23.14 -18.11 -9.96
C SER A 416 22.81 -19.21 -10.97
N SER A 417 21.69 -19.91 -10.77
CA SER A 417 21.17 -20.97 -11.65
C SER A 417 19.71 -20.71 -12.02
N PRO A 418 19.44 -19.65 -12.80
CA PRO A 418 18.08 -19.20 -13.10
C PRO A 418 17.29 -20.24 -13.90
N ASN A 419 15.98 -20.25 -13.73
CA ASN A 419 15.05 -21.09 -14.50
C ASN A 419 14.29 -20.34 -15.58
N ILE A 420 14.46 -19.01 -15.66
CA ILE A 420 13.92 -18.17 -16.73
C ILE A 420 15.00 -17.29 -17.36
N LYS A 421 14.67 -16.72 -18.52
CA LYS A 421 15.39 -15.61 -19.14
C LYS A 421 14.42 -14.49 -19.47
N VAL A 422 14.91 -13.26 -19.38
CA VAL A 422 14.22 -12.05 -19.79
C VAL A 422 14.85 -11.55 -21.08
N THR A 423 14.04 -11.22 -22.08
CA THR A 423 14.50 -10.72 -23.39
C THR A 423 13.53 -9.71 -23.99
N PHE A 424 13.95 -9.02 -25.06
CA PHE A 424 13.16 -8.03 -25.81
C PHE A 424 12.99 -8.46 -27.28
N PRO A 425 12.27 -9.56 -27.57
CA PRO A 425 12.25 -10.16 -28.91
C PRO A 425 11.62 -9.24 -29.98
N SER A 426 10.69 -8.36 -29.58
CA SER A 426 10.06 -7.36 -30.45
C SER A 426 10.99 -6.18 -30.80
N ARG A 427 12.19 -6.11 -30.21
CA ARG A 427 13.11 -4.95 -30.27
C ARG A 427 12.43 -3.64 -29.84
N THR A 428 11.55 -3.73 -28.86
CA THR A 428 10.96 -2.59 -28.15
C THR A 428 11.21 -2.75 -26.66
N HIS A 429 10.76 -1.78 -25.86
CA HIS A 429 10.69 -1.89 -24.40
C HIS A 429 9.71 -2.96 -23.88
N ARG A 430 9.11 -3.80 -24.72
CA ARG A 430 8.25 -4.89 -24.24
C ARG A 430 9.12 -6.08 -23.84
N LEU A 431 8.99 -6.47 -22.58
CA LEU A 431 9.72 -7.58 -21.98
C LEU A 431 8.99 -8.90 -22.24
N THR A 432 9.76 -9.96 -22.52
CA THR A 432 9.27 -11.35 -22.61
C THR A 432 10.03 -12.23 -21.64
N VAL A 433 9.30 -13.00 -20.81
CA VAL A 433 9.85 -13.99 -19.89
C VAL A 433 9.71 -15.39 -20.47
N THR A 434 10.80 -16.13 -20.56
CA THR A 434 10.83 -17.49 -21.15
C THR A 434 11.49 -18.49 -20.21
N ALA A 435 10.90 -19.68 -20.07
CA ALA A 435 11.49 -20.79 -19.33
C ALA A 435 12.80 -21.27 -19.99
N THR A 436 13.87 -21.43 -19.22
CA THR A 436 15.14 -22.00 -19.71
C THR A 436 15.25 -23.51 -19.48
N LYS A 437 14.41 -24.03 -18.58
CA LYS A 437 14.26 -25.45 -18.24
C LYS A 437 12.79 -25.72 -17.87
N ALA A 438 12.43 -26.97 -17.61
CA ALA A 438 11.09 -27.27 -17.10
C ALA A 438 10.88 -26.61 -15.72
N ILE A 439 9.68 -26.10 -15.47
CA ILE A 439 9.28 -25.42 -14.23
C ILE A 439 7.94 -26.01 -13.80
N SER A 440 7.84 -26.45 -12.54
CA SER A 440 6.60 -26.98 -11.99
C SER A 440 5.74 -25.86 -11.41
N LYS A 441 4.42 -26.05 -11.37
CA LYS A 441 3.53 -25.16 -10.61
C LYS A 441 4.01 -25.01 -9.16
N GLY A 442 4.13 -23.76 -8.72
CA GLY A 442 4.61 -23.40 -7.38
C GLY A 442 6.12 -23.14 -7.29
N ASP A 443 6.89 -23.48 -8.31
CA ASP A 443 8.33 -23.19 -8.33
C ASP A 443 8.58 -21.68 -8.43
N GLU A 444 9.57 -21.19 -7.67
CA GLU A 444 10.03 -19.81 -7.75
C GLU A 444 10.67 -19.52 -9.11
N LEU A 445 10.34 -18.36 -9.69
CA LEU A 445 10.91 -17.87 -10.93
C LEU A 445 12.10 -16.97 -10.66
N THR A 446 13.26 -17.37 -11.20
CA THR A 446 14.54 -16.69 -10.95
C THR A 446 15.26 -16.39 -12.26
N VAL A 447 15.84 -15.19 -12.33
CA VAL A 447 16.50 -14.62 -13.51
C VAL A 447 17.97 -14.33 -13.20
N SER A 448 18.79 -14.14 -14.24
CA SER A 448 20.14 -13.59 -14.09
C SER A 448 20.16 -12.14 -14.58
N TYR A 449 20.70 -11.26 -13.74
CA TYR A 449 21.15 -9.91 -14.07
C TYR A 449 22.45 -9.63 -13.29
N ASN A 450 23.05 -8.45 -13.50
CA ASN A 450 24.29 -7.99 -12.85
C ASN A 450 24.34 -8.22 -11.32
N GLU A 451 25.55 -8.20 -10.75
CA GLU A 451 25.76 -8.09 -9.28
C GLU A 451 24.88 -7.01 -8.68
N ASP A 452 24.39 -7.25 -7.45
CA ASP A 452 23.57 -6.27 -6.76
C ASP A 452 24.29 -4.91 -6.79
N ILE A 453 23.51 -3.86 -7.05
CA ILE A 453 23.90 -2.46 -7.22
C ILE A 453 25.08 -2.13 -6.32
N LYS A 454 26.11 -1.47 -6.86
CA LYS A 454 27.34 -1.18 -6.11
C LYS A 454 26.96 -0.54 -4.77
N LYS A 455 27.13 -1.30 -3.68
CA LYS A 455 26.80 -0.97 -2.29
C LYS A 455 27.58 0.23 -1.73
N SER A 456 28.26 1.02 -2.57
CA SER A 456 29.20 2.06 -2.13
C SER A 456 28.51 3.35 -1.67
N ASP A 457 27.29 3.64 -2.13
CA ASP A 457 26.61 4.92 -1.80
C ASP A 457 25.13 4.75 -1.40
N VAL A 458 24.66 3.51 -1.32
CA VAL A 458 23.24 3.19 -1.15
C VAL A 458 23.12 2.04 -0.16
N LYS A 459 22.43 2.29 0.96
CA LYS A 459 22.08 1.24 1.92
C LYS A 459 20.76 0.62 1.47
N GLU A 460 20.67 -0.71 1.47
CA GLU A 460 19.37 -1.33 1.72
C GLU A 460 18.93 -0.85 3.11
N PRO A 461 17.63 -0.60 3.34
CA PRO A 461 17.14 -0.09 4.61
C PRO A 461 17.81 -0.76 5.81
N GLU A 462 18.29 0.04 6.78
CA GLU A 462 18.91 -0.49 8.01
C GLU A 462 17.95 -1.38 8.84
N GLU A 463 16.66 -1.38 8.51
CA GLU A 463 15.66 -2.37 8.95
C GLU A 463 16.05 -3.83 8.62
N GLU A 464 17.03 -4.08 7.74
CA GLU A 464 17.56 -5.43 7.48
C GLU A 464 18.88 -5.74 8.22
N LYS A 465 19.45 -4.81 9.01
CA LYS A 465 20.58 -5.13 9.92
C LYS A 465 20.16 -5.26 11.38
N ASN A 466 19.05 -4.62 11.74
CA ASN A 466 18.26 -5.02 12.87
C ASN A 466 16.96 -5.58 12.30
N ASP A 467 16.88 -6.91 12.16
CA ASP A 467 15.63 -7.67 12.06
C ASP A 467 14.78 -7.50 13.34
N GLU A 468 14.64 -6.28 13.84
CA GLU A 468 13.51 -5.92 14.68
C GLU A 468 12.34 -5.80 13.73
N ALA A 469 11.60 -6.91 13.66
CA ALA A 469 10.15 -6.89 13.64
C ALA A 469 9.59 -5.47 13.51
N VAL A 470 9.01 -5.12 12.36
CA VAL A 470 8.09 -3.99 12.36
C VAL A 470 7.02 -4.34 13.38
N GLU A 471 7.08 -3.67 14.53
CA GLU A 471 5.95 -3.53 15.39
C GLU A 471 4.91 -2.81 14.55
N ILE A 472 3.99 -3.57 13.95
CA ILE A 472 2.71 -2.97 13.64
C ILE A 472 2.17 -2.66 15.02
N ASP A 473 2.18 -1.38 15.38
CA ASP A 473 1.22 -0.85 16.33
C ASP A 473 -0.14 -1.17 15.73
N VAL A 474 -0.63 -2.36 16.02
CA VAL A 474 -2.04 -2.62 15.92
C VAL A 474 -2.58 -1.74 17.02
N GLU A 475 -3.20 -0.63 16.63
CA GLU A 475 -4.16 0.02 17.50
C GLU A 475 -5.24 -1.03 17.77
N GLN A 476 -5.01 -1.87 18.77
CA GLN A 476 -6.09 -2.58 19.38
C GLN A 476 -6.87 -1.50 20.12
N VAL A 477 -8.06 -1.25 19.60
CA VAL A 477 -9.08 -0.55 20.38
C VAL A 477 -9.49 -1.53 21.47
N GLU A 478 -8.79 -1.48 22.61
CA GLU A 478 -9.25 -2.11 23.82
C GLU A 478 -10.38 -1.24 24.38
N ILE A 479 -11.58 -1.67 24.04
CA ILE A 479 -12.83 -1.12 24.54
C ILE A 479 -13.01 -1.67 25.97
N GLU A 480 -12.63 -0.90 26.99
CA GLU A 480 -12.91 -1.25 28.38
C GLU A 480 -14.17 -0.53 28.89
N GLN A 481 -15.04 -1.26 29.61
CA GLN A 481 -16.15 -0.64 30.32
C GLN A 481 -15.65 -0.01 31.63
N THR A 482 -15.83 1.29 31.77
CA THR A 482 -15.55 2.01 33.02
C THR A 482 -16.57 1.61 34.10
N GLN A 483 -16.20 1.77 35.38
CA GLN A 483 -17.03 1.31 36.52
C GLN A 483 -18.41 2.00 36.61
N ASP A 484 -18.60 3.08 35.88
CA ASP A 484 -19.80 3.90 35.72
C ASP A 484 -20.61 3.59 34.45
N GLY A 485 -20.21 2.58 33.67
CA GLY A 485 -20.95 2.12 32.49
C GLY A 485 -20.66 2.91 31.21
N GLY A 486 -19.62 3.74 31.21
CA GLY A 486 -19.06 4.33 30.01
C GLY A 486 -18.19 3.33 29.25
N ILE A 487 -18.00 3.58 27.95
CA ILE A 487 -17.07 2.85 27.11
C ILE A 487 -15.85 3.75 26.93
N GLU A 488 -14.69 3.32 27.40
CA GLU A 488 -13.42 4.03 27.19
C GLU A 488 -12.59 3.21 26.19
N ALA A 489 -12.36 3.77 25.01
CA ALA A 489 -11.48 3.20 24.01
C ALA A 489 -10.05 3.57 24.38
N THR A 490 -9.29 2.62 24.92
CA THR A 490 -7.85 2.79 25.09
C THR A 490 -7.17 2.21 23.87
N ILE A 491 -6.42 3.04 23.15
CA ILE A 491 -5.51 2.57 22.11
C ILE A 491 -4.34 1.91 22.84
N THR A 492 -4.31 0.59 22.88
CA THR A 492 -3.14 -0.14 23.35
C THR A 492 -2.37 -0.65 22.14
N GLN A 493 -1.07 -0.33 22.12
CA GLN A 493 -0.12 -0.86 21.15
C GLN A 493 0.07 -2.35 21.46
N GLU A 494 -0.56 -3.22 20.67
CA GLU A 494 -0.20 -4.63 20.68
C GLU A 494 0.70 -4.91 19.47
N THR A 495 1.97 -5.17 19.75
CA THR A 495 2.98 -5.52 18.75
C THR A 495 2.62 -6.84 18.08
N ILE A 496 2.07 -6.78 16.86
CA ILE A 496 2.04 -7.94 15.96
C ILE A 496 3.17 -7.76 14.94
N VAL A 497 4.10 -8.71 14.95
CA VAL A 497 5.23 -8.73 14.02
C VAL A 497 4.77 -9.28 12.69
N VAL A 498 4.53 -8.39 11.73
CA VAL A 498 4.34 -8.72 10.32
C VAL A 498 5.40 -7.94 9.54
N SER A 499 6.18 -8.62 8.72
CA SER A 499 7.18 -7.98 7.87
C SER A 499 6.48 -6.98 6.93
N LYS A 500 6.84 -5.68 7.02
CA LYS A 500 6.57 -4.74 5.93
C LYS A 500 7.48 -5.14 4.76
N GLU A 501 6.88 -5.38 3.60
CA GLU A 501 7.60 -5.60 2.34
C GLU A 501 7.27 -4.50 1.34
#